data_AF-A0A933EE68-F1
#
_entry.id   AF-A0A933EE68-F1
#
_cell.length_a   1.000
_cell.length_b   1.000
_cell.length_c   1.000
_cell.angle_alpha   90.00
_cell.angle_beta   90.00
_cell.angle_gamma   90.00
#
_symmetry.space_group_name_H-M   'P 1'
#
loop_
_entity.id
_entity.type
_entity.pdbx_description
1 polymer ?
#
loop_
_entity_poly.entity_id
_entity_poly.type
_entity_poly.pdbx_seq_one_letter_code
_entity_poly.pdbx_strand_id
1 'polypeptide(L)'
;LWTVRLNDTVLSLAMSRKGGVLAAATPDAVHLLQAADGKRLARLPYGPSQMMATVAISGDGGHIALGWKRPDGKALVAFFTRGRPKPVWEQVVGEGCPRCRWTTGRSG
;
A
#
# COMPACT_ATOMS: atom_id res chain seq x y z
N LEU A 1 -1.19 -23.26 -12.26
CA LEU A 1 -0.91 -21.90 -12.75
C LEU A 1 -2.21 -21.12 -12.73
N TRP A 2 -2.25 -19.94 -12.10
CA TRP A 2 -3.44 -19.10 -11.99
C TRP A 2 -3.18 -17.70 -12.55
N THR A 3 -4.25 -17.01 -12.95
CA THR A 3 -4.19 -15.64 -13.49
C THR A 3 -5.31 -14.80 -12.89
N VAL A 4 -4.99 -13.60 -12.44
CA VAL A 4 -5.97 -12.59 -12.00
C VAL A 4 -5.98 -11.46 -13.00
N ARG A 5 -7.17 -11.07 -13.46
CA ARG A 5 -7.35 -9.88 -14.30
C ARG A 5 -7.73 -8.70 -13.42
N LEU A 6 -6.92 -7.65 -13.47
CA LEU A 6 -7.22 -6.35 -12.90
C LEU A 6 -7.65 -5.43 -14.06
N ASN A 7 -8.58 -4.51 -13.79
CA ASN A 7 -9.17 -3.66 -14.82
C ASN A 7 -8.27 -2.49 -15.22
N ASP A 8 -7.09 -2.38 -14.61
CA ASP A 8 -6.13 -1.30 -14.79
C ASP A 8 -4.70 -1.83 -14.89
N THR A 9 -3.81 -0.98 -15.39
CA THR A 9 -2.37 -1.25 -15.45
C THR A 9 -1.81 -1.51 -14.06
N VAL A 10 -1.09 -2.62 -13.92
CA VAL A 10 -0.34 -2.90 -12.69
C VAL A 10 0.93 -2.05 -12.69
N LEU A 11 1.00 -1.12 -11.75
CA LEU A 11 2.11 -0.17 -11.61
C LEU A 11 3.27 -0.74 -10.78
N SER A 12 2.96 -1.61 -9.82
CA SER A 12 3.95 -2.20 -8.92
C SER A 12 3.45 -3.51 -8.32
N LEU A 13 4.40 -4.40 -7.99
CA LEU A 13 4.15 -5.69 -7.36
C LEU A 13 5.09 -5.87 -6.17
N ALA A 14 4.58 -6.47 -5.09
CA ALA A 14 5.39 -6.88 -3.95
C ALA A 14 4.90 -8.23 -3.40
N MET A 15 5.81 -9.00 -2.80
CA MET A 15 5.50 -10.31 -2.23
C MET A 15 6.02 -10.40 -0.80
N SER A 16 5.21 -10.98 0.10
CA SER A 16 5.65 -11.29 1.46
C SER A 16 6.83 -12.26 1.45
N ARG A 17 7.71 -12.21 2.46
CA ARG A 17 8.92 -13.06 2.52
C ARG A 17 8.61 -14.56 2.42
N LYS A 18 7.49 -15.00 3.00
CA LYS A 18 7.04 -16.41 2.93
C LYS A 18 6.29 -16.76 1.65
N GLY A 19 6.11 -15.80 0.74
CA GLY A 19 5.38 -15.98 -0.51
C GLY A 19 3.88 -16.15 -0.38
N GLY A 20 3.28 -16.02 0.81
CA GLY A 20 1.85 -16.29 1.01
C GLY A 20 0.91 -15.19 0.50
N VAL A 21 1.40 -13.94 0.46
CA VAL A 21 0.65 -12.77 0.02
C VAL A 21 1.40 -12.03 -1.07
N LEU A 22 0.68 -11.67 -2.13
CA LEU A 22 1.09 -10.78 -3.20
C LEU A 22 0.30 -9.47 -3.09
N ALA A 23 0.96 -8.34 -3.27
CA ALA A 23 0.34 -7.04 -3.41
C ALA A 23 0.54 -6.54 -4.84
N ALA A 24 -0.54 -6.09 -5.48
CA ALA A 24 -0.52 -5.48 -6.80
C ALA A 24 -1.14 -4.09 -6.74
N ALA A 25 -0.37 -3.07 -7.10
CA ALA A 25 -0.83 -1.69 -7.14
C ALA A 25 -1.37 -1.35 -8.54
N THR A 26 -2.59 -0.86 -8.60
CA THR A 26 -3.24 -0.23 -9.75
C THR A 26 -3.42 1.25 -9.45
N PRO A 27 -3.76 2.13 -10.41
CA PRO A 27 -3.87 3.57 -10.19
C PRO A 27 -4.86 4.01 -9.10
N ASP A 28 -5.79 3.13 -8.71
CA ASP A 28 -6.89 3.38 -7.79
C ASP A 28 -6.82 2.57 -6.48
N ALA A 29 -6.04 1.50 -6.44
CA ALA A 29 -6.01 0.59 -5.29
C ALA A 29 -4.76 -0.29 -5.22
N VAL A 30 -4.53 -0.87 -4.04
CA VAL A 30 -3.67 -2.04 -3.88
C VAL A 30 -4.55 -3.28 -3.68
N HIS A 31 -4.36 -4.27 -4.54
CA HIS A 31 -4.99 -5.58 -4.44
C HIS A 31 -4.08 -6.53 -3.68
N LEU A 32 -4.55 -7.06 -2.56
CA LEU A 32 -3.88 -8.14 -1.84
C LEU A 32 -4.45 -9.48 -2.31
N LEU A 33 -3.57 -10.36 -2.77
CA LEU A 33 -3.90 -11.67 -3.32
C LEU A 33 -3.18 -12.75 -2.53
N GLN A 34 -3.85 -13.88 -2.35
CA GLN A 34 -3.23 -15.11 -1.87
C GLN A 34 -2.43 -15.71 -3.02
N ALA A 35 -1.13 -15.97 -2.80
CA ALA A 35 -0.27 -16.44 -3.89
C ALA A 35 -0.54 -17.90 -4.29
N ALA A 36 -1.20 -18.68 -3.43
CA ALA A 36 -1.48 -20.09 -3.69
C ALA A 36 -2.50 -20.28 -4.83
N ASP A 37 -3.52 -19.42 -4.88
CA ASP A 37 -4.68 -19.59 -5.76
C ASP A 37 -5.13 -18.29 -6.46
N GLY A 38 -4.46 -17.16 -6.19
CA GLY A 38 -4.81 -15.85 -6.73
C GLY A 38 -6.05 -15.22 -6.09
N LYS A 39 -6.61 -15.81 -5.03
CA LYS A 39 -7.81 -15.27 -4.39
C LYS A 39 -7.53 -13.89 -3.80
N ARG A 40 -8.42 -12.93 -4.09
CA ARG A 40 -8.31 -11.58 -3.51
C ARG A 40 -8.64 -11.61 -2.02
N LEU A 41 -7.64 -11.28 -1.21
CA LEU A 41 -7.73 -11.15 0.24
C LEU A 41 -8.32 -9.80 0.65
N ALA A 42 -7.90 -8.72 -0.04
CA ALA A 42 -8.38 -7.38 0.23
C ALA A 42 -8.17 -6.45 -0.98
N ARG A 43 -8.88 -5.33 -0.98
CA ARG A 43 -8.63 -4.17 -1.84
C ARG A 43 -8.45 -2.95 -0.94
N LEU A 44 -7.30 -2.31 -1.01
CA LEU A 44 -6.95 -1.13 -0.23
C LEU A 44 -7.07 0.09 -1.14
N PRO A 45 -8.17 0.86 -1.06
CA PRO A 45 -8.33 2.06 -1.87
C PRO A 45 -7.37 3.15 -1.38
N TYR A 46 -6.90 3.99 -2.29
CA TYR A 46 -6.16 5.20 -1.97
C TYR A 46 -6.59 6.35 -2.87
N GLY A 47 -6.10 7.55 -2.59
CA GLY A 47 -6.52 8.77 -3.29
C GLY A 47 -6.18 8.74 -4.79
N PRO A 48 -6.75 9.66 -5.59
CA PRO A 48 -6.47 9.73 -7.03
C PRO A 48 -4.96 9.81 -7.29
N SER A 49 -4.48 8.95 -8.19
CA SER A 49 -3.06 8.87 -8.56
C SER A 49 -2.86 9.24 -10.01
N GLN A 50 -1.79 9.98 -10.28
CA GLN A 50 -1.45 10.45 -11.62
C GLN A 50 -0.30 9.61 -12.21
N MET A 51 -0.50 8.29 -12.28
CA MET A 51 0.34 7.32 -13.04
C MET A 51 1.49 6.62 -12.30
N MET A 52 1.74 6.90 -11.02
CA MET A 52 2.77 6.16 -10.25
C MET A 52 2.27 5.77 -8.88
N ALA A 53 2.37 4.46 -8.60
CA ALA A 53 2.18 3.89 -7.29
C ALA A 53 3.25 2.82 -7.04
N THR A 54 3.86 2.86 -5.86
CA THR A 54 4.80 1.85 -5.40
C THR A 54 4.27 1.19 -4.14
N VAL A 55 4.40 -0.13 -4.05
CA VAL A 55 3.92 -0.90 -2.91
C VAL A 55 5.05 -1.73 -2.31
N ALA A 56 5.09 -1.77 -0.98
CA ALA A 56 5.94 -2.67 -0.22
C ALA A 56 5.10 -3.43 0.83
N ILE A 57 5.51 -4.65 1.14
CA ILE A 57 4.82 -5.53 2.07
C ILE A 57 5.79 -6.07 3.12
N SER A 58 5.36 -6.14 4.38
CA SER A 58 6.16 -6.73 5.46
C SER A 58 6.35 -8.24 5.26
N GLY A 59 7.38 -8.81 5.89
CA GLY A 59 7.72 -10.23 5.75
C GLY A 59 6.59 -11.20 6.14
N ASP A 60 5.75 -10.81 7.10
CA ASP A 60 4.56 -11.55 7.56
C ASP A 60 3.30 -11.28 6.70
N GLY A 61 3.37 -10.34 5.75
CA GLY A 61 2.24 -9.92 4.94
C GLY A 61 1.17 -9.13 5.70
N GLY A 62 1.46 -8.65 6.92
CA GLY A 62 0.52 -7.95 7.79
C GLY A 62 0.49 -6.44 7.59
N HIS A 63 1.55 -5.85 7.05
CA HIS A 63 1.71 -4.42 6.87
C HIS A 63 2.05 -4.09 5.43
N ILE A 64 1.49 -2.99 4.95
CA ILE A 64 1.63 -2.54 3.58
C ILE A 64 1.97 -1.06 3.60
N ALA A 65 3.07 -0.69 2.94
CA ALA A 65 3.40 0.69 2.67
C ALA A 65 3.09 0.99 1.21
N LEU A 66 2.45 2.12 0.98
CA LEU A 66 2.06 2.59 -0.35
C LEU A 66 2.58 4.01 -0.53
N GLY A 67 3.23 4.27 -1.66
CA GLY A 67 3.60 5.60 -2.09
C GLY A 67 2.98 5.93 -3.44
N TRP A 68 2.41 7.12 -3.61
CA TRP A 68 1.87 7.56 -4.90
C TRP A 68 1.98 9.07 -5.07
N LYS A 69 1.84 9.54 -6.32
CA LYS A 69 1.80 10.97 -6.65
C LYS A 69 0.37 11.40 -6.99
N ARG A 70 -0.09 12.47 -6.34
CA ARG A 70 -1.38 13.10 -6.65
C ARG A 70 -1.35 13.93 -7.92
N PRO A 71 -2.51 14.26 -8.49
CA PRO A 71 -2.62 15.17 -9.62
C PRO A 71 -2.04 16.57 -9.39
N ASP A 72 -1.97 17.04 -8.14
CA ASP A 72 -1.37 18.33 -7.77
C ASP A 72 0.16 18.28 -7.64
N GLY A 73 0.78 17.16 -8.00
CA GLY A 73 2.21 16.97 -7.97
C GLY A 73 2.78 16.51 -6.62
N LYS A 74 1.98 16.51 -5.55
CA LYS A 74 2.45 16.10 -4.22
C LYS A 74 2.54 14.59 -4.11
N ALA A 75 3.63 14.09 -3.53
CA ALA A 75 3.79 12.68 -3.20
C ALA A 75 3.14 12.39 -1.85
N LEU A 76 2.49 11.25 -1.72
CA LEU A 76 1.99 10.73 -0.46
C LEU A 76 2.56 9.36 -0.16
N VAL A 77 2.66 9.09 1.14
CA VAL A 77 2.89 7.76 1.68
C VAL A 77 1.76 7.44 2.63
N ALA A 78 1.20 6.23 2.50
CA ALA A 78 0.24 5.69 3.44
C ALA A 78 0.68 4.32 3.93
N PHE A 79 0.30 4.01 5.16
CA PHE A 79 0.57 2.74 5.79
C PHE A 79 -0.74 2.04 6.14
N PHE A 80 -0.83 0.77 5.75
CA PHE A 80 -2.00 -0.06 5.96
C PHE A 80 -1.64 -1.30 6.78
N THR A 81 -2.63 -1.78 7.52
CA THR A 81 -2.59 -3.10 8.17
C THR A 81 -3.58 -4.01 7.47
N ARG A 82 -3.17 -5.25 7.18
CA ARG A 82 -4.00 -6.27 6.56
C ARG A 82 -5.28 -6.47 7.38
N GLY A 83 -6.43 -6.48 6.70
CA GLY A 83 -7.75 -6.57 7.33
C GLY A 83 -8.37 -5.21 7.67
N ARG A 84 -7.65 -4.09 7.48
CA ARG A 84 -8.22 -2.73 7.57
C ARG A 84 -8.32 -2.09 6.19
N PRO A 85 -9.50 -1.61 5.78
CA PRO A 85 -9.69 -0.97 4.47
C PRO A 85 -9.18 0.47 4.43
N LYS A 86 -8.95 1.10 5.58
CA LYS A 86 -8.41 2.46 5.71
C LYS A 86 -6.94 2.43 6.15
N PRO A 87 -6.12 3.39 5.72
CA PRO A 87 -4.76 3.50 6.21
C PRO A 87 -4.75 3.77 7.72
N VAL A 88 -3.73 3.25 8.39
CA VAL A 88 -3.41 3.59 9.78
C VAL A 88 -2.95 5.04 9.85
N TRP A 89 -2.16 5.47 8.87
CA TRP A 89 -1.76 6.87 8.68
C TRP A 89 -1.46 7.16 7.22
N GLU A 90 -1.56 8.43 6.85
CA GLU A 90 -1.25 8.98 5.53
C GLU A 90 -0.50 10.30 5.71
N GLN A 91 0.52 10.54 4.89
CA GLN A 91 1.37 11.72 4.96
C GLN A 91 1.77 12.22 3.58
N VAL A 92 1.78 13.54 3.40
CA VAL A 92 2.38 14.21 2.23
C VAL A 92 3.90 14.32 2.39
N VAL A 93 4.63 13.89 1.37
CA VAL A 93 6.10 13.94 1.33
C VAL A 93 6.55 15.26 0.69
N GLY A 94 7.52 15.92 1.32
CA GLY A 94 8.13 17.15 0.80
C GLY A 94 7.57 18.45 1.38
N GLU A 95 6.43 18.41 2.06
CA GLU A 95 6.03 19.49 2.97
C GLU A 95 6.57 19.16 4.37
N GLY A 96 7.45 20.02 4.88
CA GLY A 96 7.96 19.88 6.25
C GLY A 96 6.78 19.76 7.19
N CYS A 97 6.73 18.66 7.94
CA CYS A 97 5.59 18.33 8.78
C CYS A 97 5.44 19.38 9.91
N PRO A 98 4.41 20.26 9.90
CA PRO A 98 4.29 21.28 10.94
C PRO A 98 3.85 20.70 12.31
N ARG A 99 3.51 19.41 12.35
CA ARG A 99 2.96 18.72 13.53
C ARG A 99 3.50 17.30 13.77
N CYS A 100 4.68 16.98 13.25
CA CYS A 100 5.31 15.69 13.58
C CYS A 100 5.92 15.77 14.98
N ARG A 101 5.07 15.60 16.00
CA ARG A 101 5.52 15.26 17.34
C ARG A 101 5.72 13.75 17.36
N TRP A 102 6.97 13.31 17.25
CA TRP A 102 7.33 11.95 17.59
C TRP A 102 7.17 11.80 19.11
N THR A 103 6.04 11.28 19.58
CA THR A 103 5.98 10.73 20.93
C THR A 103 6.51 9.31 20.86
N THR A 104 7.84 9.16 20.96
CA THR A 104 8.43 7.91 21.43
C THR A 104 8.11 7.79 22.91
N GLY A 105 6.87 7.42 23.23
CA GLY A 105 6.48 6.99 24.57
C GLY A 105 7.12 5.64 24.86
N ARG A 106 8.38 5.64 25.29
CA ARG A 106 8.93 4.52 26.05
C ARG A 106 8.45 4.72 27.49
N SER A 107 7.43 3.99 27.89
CA SER A 107 7.20 3.72 29.31
C SER A 107 8.35 2.84 29.80
N GLY A 108 9.20 3.42 30.63
CA GLY A 108 10.22 2.75 31.44
C GLY A 108 10.37 3.56 32.71
#